data_AF-A0A1N7EEW3-F1
#
_entry.id   AF-A0A1N7EEW3-F1
#
_cell.length_a   1.000
_cell.length_b   1.000
_cell.length_c   1.000
_cell.angle_alpha   90.00
_cell.angle_beta   90.00
_cell.angle_gamma   90.00
#
_symmetry.space_group_name_H-M   'P 1'
#
loop_
_entity.id
_entity.type
_entity.pdbx_description
1 polymer ?
#
loop_
_entity_poly.entity_id
_entity_poly.type
_entity_poly.pdbx_seq_one_letter_code
_entity_poly.pdbx_strand_id
1 'polypeptide(L)'
;MLSQNDKVTSETGSENWMKIEWELALPESGDIPVWVSVTKLEHEWRRSVTEYIGAGGDNGMPGKYDHFAEWIMSGKYVEMPEVCLVDGFVRFNNGRHRFAWLRDHGMTALQVATQPDDVNSIKMKFGTQDEISRWLKT
;
A
#
# COMPACT_ATOMS: atom_id res chain seq x y z
N MET A 1 1.04 -56.60 10.31
CA MET A 1 2.45 -56.17 10.18
C MET A 1 2.57 -55.35 8.91
N LEU A 2 3.09 -54.12 9.05
CA LEU A 2 3.88 -53.26 8.14
C LEU A 2 3.70 -53.48 6.61
N SER A 3 3.54 -52.48 5.74
CA SER A 3 4.08 -51.12 5.77
C SER A 3 3.29 -50.20 4.84
N GLN A 4 3.35 -48.91 5.16
CA GLN A 4 2.94 -47.77 4.35
C GLN A 4 3.68 -47.70 3.01
N ASN A 5 3.03 -47.05 2.04
CA ASN A 5 3.73 -46.20 1.06
C ASN A 5 2.79 -45.08 0.62
N ASP A 6 3.10 -43.90 1.14
CA ASP A 6 2.60 -42.61 0.75
C ASP A 6 2.83 -42.35 -0.74
N LYS A 7 1.85 -41.75 -1.40
CA LYS A 7 2.04 -41.08 -2.68
C LYS A 7 1.64 -39.62 -2.54
N VAL A 8 2.64 -38.86 -2.10
CA VAL A 8 3.01 -37.50 -2.53
C VAL A 8 1.84 -36.65 -3.03
N THR A 9 1.32 -35.82 -2.14
CA THR A 9 0.60 -34.59 -2.49
C THR A 9 1.55 -33.68 -3.27
N SER A 10 1.21 -33.39 -4.53
CA SER A 10 1.82 -32.30 -5.28
C SER A 10 1.37 -30.99 -4.65
N GLU A 11 2.21 -30.40 -3.79
CA GLU A 11 2.10 -29.00 -3.38
C GLU A 11 2.29 -28.13 -4.63
N THR A 12 1.18 -27.62 -5.16
CA THR A 12 1.18 -26.48 -6.08
C THR A 12 1.77 -25.29 -5.34
N GLY A 13 2.88 -24.75 -5.87
CA GLY A 13 3.72 -23.74 -5.22
C GLY A 13 2.93 -22.61 -4.56
N SER A 14 3.14 -22.44 -3.26
CA SER A 14 2.57 -21.33 -2.52
C SER A 14 3.17 -20.03 -3.06
N GLU A 15 2.35 -19.24 -3.74
CA GLU A 15 2.67 -17.84 -4.01
C GLU A 15 3.08 -17.19 -2.67
N ASN A 16 4.30 -16.64 -2.60
CA ASN A 16 4.83 -15.99 -1.40
C ASN A 16 4.17 -14.62 -1.20
N TRP A 17 2.90 -14.64 -0.82
CA TRP A 17 2.15 -13.45 -0.46
C TRP A 17 2.68 -12.90 0.87
N MET A 18 3.14 -11.65 0.85
CA MET A 18 3.55 -10.93 2.04
C MET A 18 2.42 -10.02 2.49
N LYS A 19 2.01 -10.15 3.76
CA LYS A 19 1.04 -9.25 4.40
C LYS A 19 1.78 -8.03 4.98
N ILE A 20 1.17 -6.86 4.87
CA ILE A 20 1.65 -5.64 5.54
C ILE A 20 0.83 -5.41 6.80
N GLU A 21 1.53 -5.20 7.91
CA GLU A 21 0.98 -4.58 9.11
C GLU A 21 1.33 -3.09 9.08
N TRP A 22 0.30 -2.25 9.27
CA TRP A 22 0.39 -0.81 9.08
C TRP A 22 0.52 -0.07 10.41
N GLU A 23 1.34 0.97 10.43
CA GLU A 23 1.46 1.89 11.57
C GLU A 23 1.27 3.34 11.13
N LEU A 24 0.71 4.16 12.01
CA LEU A 24 0.75 5.61 11.84
C LEU A 24 2.21 6.08 11.97
N ALA A 25 2.67 6.95 11.08
CA ALA A 25 4.00 7.56 11.20
C ALA A 25 4.11 8.41 12.47
N LEU A 26 3.02 9.08 12.85
CA LEU A 26 2.89 9.87 14.08
C LEU A 26 1.61 9.46 14.81
N PRO A 27 1.66 8.51 15.76
CA PRO A 27 0.49 8.04 16.50
C PRO A 27 -0.27 9.15 17.25
N GLU A 28 0.41 10.23 17.64
CA GLU A 28 -0.14 11.38 18.34
C GLU A 28 -0.79 12.43 17.43
N SER A 29 -0.71 12.28 16.10
CA SER A 29 -1.26 13.24 15.13
C SER A 29 -2.79 13.39 15.21
N GLY A 30 -3.48 12.36 15.71
CA GLY A 30 -4.94 12.25 15.62
C GLY A 30 -5.44 11.83 14.24
N ASP A 31 -4.55 11.48 13.31
CA ASP A 31 -4.93 10.92 12.01
C ASP A 31 -5.62 9.57 12.17
N ILE A 32 -6.58 9.33 11.27
CA ILE A 32 -7.44 8.16 11.31
C ILE A 32 -7.07 7.23 10.15
N PRO A 33 -6.75 5.94 10.43
CA PRO A 33 -6.55 4.95 9.39
C PRO A 33 -7.82 4.69 8.57
N VAL A 34 -7.69 4.66 7.25
CA VAL A 34 -8.77 4.35 6.31
C VAL A 34 -8.29 3.36 5.27
N TRP A 35 -9.04 2.28 5.07
CA TRP A 35 -8.82 1.35 3.96
C TRP A 35 -9.26 1.96 2.63
N VAL A 36 -8.36 1.94 1.65
CA VAL A 36 -8.59 2.47 0.31
C VAL A 36 -8.22 1.47 -0.78
N SER A 37 -8.94 1.55 -1.89
CA SER A 37 -8.59 0.90 -3.16
C SER A 37 -7.42 1.64 -3.79
N VAL A 38 -6.34 0.91 -4.06
CA VAL A 38 -5.16 1.44 -4.74
C VAL A 38 -5.52 1.97 -6.11
N THR A 39 -6.34 1.26 -6.88
CA THR A 39 -6.76 1.69 -8.23
C THR A 39 -7.56 2.99 -8.21
N LYS A 40 -8.50 3.17 -7.27
CA LYS A 40 -9.28 4.41 -7.18
C LYS A 40 -8.39 5.59 -6.80
N LEU A 41 -7.49 5.39 -5.83
CA LEU A 41 -6.57 6.41 -5.38
C LEU A 41 -5.54 6.78 -6.46
N GLU A 42 -4.97 5.79 -7.15
CA GLU A 42 -4.08 5.94 -8.30
C GLU A 42 -4.72 6.73 -9.42
N HIS A 43 -5.98 6.40 -9.77
CA HIS A 43 -6.71 7.05 -10.84
C HIS A 43 -6.85 8.55 -10.61
N GLU A 44 -7.08 8.97 -9.37
CA GLU A 44 -7.17 10.39 -9.02
C GLU A 44 -5.79 11.03 -8.91
N TRP A 45 -4.85 10.36 -8.23
CA TRP A 45 -3.54 10.94 -7.95
C TRP A 45 -2.70 11.20 -9.20
N ARG A 46 -2.84 10.39 -10.27
CA ARG A 46 -2.16 10.62 -11.56
C ARG A 46 -2.47 11.97 -12.23
N ARG A 47 -3.49 12.68 -11.76
CA ARG A 47 -3.83 14.03 -12.22
C ARG A 47 -2.86 15.09 -11.70
N SER A 48 -2.09 14.78 -10.65
CA SER A 48 -1.07 15.68 -10.09
C SER A 48 0.21 15.63 -10.92
N VAL A 49 0.38 16.59 -11.84
CA VAL A 49 1.55 16.67 -12.74
C VAL A 49 2.87 16.79 -11.98
N THR A 50 2.88 17.42 -10.81
CA THR A 50 4.10 17.71 -10.05
C THR A 50 4.42 16.69 -8.96
N GLU A 51 3.43 15.94 -8.48
CA GLU A 51 3.63 15.03 -7.33
C GLU A 51 3.50 13.56 -7.71
N TYR A 52 2.87 13.24 -8.84
CA TYR A 52 2.68 11.87 -9.27
C TYR A 52 4.02 11.19 -9.55
N ILE A 53 4.17 9.98 -8.99
CA ILE A 53 5.30 9.09 -9.25
C ILE A 53 4.83 8.01 -10.21
N GLY A 54 5.42 7.99 -11.41
CA GLY A 54 5.14 7.02 -12.44
C GLY A 54 5.66 5.62 -12.08
N ALA A 55 5.51 4.69 -13.03
CA ALA A 55 5.95 3.32 -12.84
C ALA A 55 7.46 3.25 -12.58
N GLY A 56 7.89 2.38 -11.66
CA GLY A 56 9.32 2.19 -11.35
C GLY A 56 9.97 3.39 -10.66
N GLY A 57 9.18 4.28 -10.06
CA GLY A 57 9.70 5.46 -9.36
C GLY A 57 9.93 6.69 -10.24
N ASP A 58 9.43 6.70 -11.49
CA ASP A 58 9.54 7.84 -12.40
C ASP A 58 8.99 9.14 -11.78
N ASN A 59 9.64 10.27 -12.04
CA ASN A 59 9.38 11.57 -11.38
C ASN A 59 9.51 11.55 -9.82
N GLY A 60 10.06 10.47 -9.26
CA GLY A 60 10.34 10.34 -7.85
C GLY A 60 11.68 10.96 -7.43
N MET A 61 11.80 11.28 -6.15
CA MET A 61 13.11 11.57 -5.53
C MET A 61 14.04 10.34 -5.64
N PRO A 62 15.31 10.53 -6.08
CA PRO A 62 16.28 9.44 -6.22
C PRO A 62 16.42 8.60 -4.95
N GLY A 63 16.46 7.28 -5.12
CA GLY A 63 16.65 6.28 -4.05
C GLY A 63 15.45 6.04 -3.14
N LYS A 64 14.46 6.94 -3.05
CA LYS A 64 13.30 6.74 -2.15
C LYS A 64 12.44 5.53 -2.52
N TYR A 65 12.29 5.26 -3.82
CA TYR A 65 11.55 4.11 -4.31
C TYR A 65 12.29 2.80 -3.99
N ASP A 66 13.59 2.75 -4.27
CA ASP A 66 14.42 1.57 -4.05
C ASP A 66 14.64 1.27 -2.56
N HIS A 67 14.91 2.29 -1.74
CA HIS A 67 15.03 2.13 -0.29
C HIS A 67 13.74 1.62 0.34
N PHE A 68 12.58 1.92 -0.24
CA PHE A 68 11.34 1.33 0.24
C PHE A 68 11.26 -0.17 -0.06
N ALA A 69 11.74 -0.61 -1.23
CA ALA A 69 11.86 -2.04 -1.55
C ALA A 69 12.72 -2.77 -0.51
N GLU A 70 13.86 -2.20 -0.13
CA GLU A 70 14.75 -2.74 0.91
C GLU A 70 14.05 -2.78 2.28
N TRP A 71 13.34 -1.71 2.63
CA TRP A 71 12.64 -1.62 3.90
C TRP A 71 11.53 -2.65 4.01
N ILE A 72 10.63 -2.77 3.02
CA ILE A 72 9.52 -3.71 3.09
C ILE A 72 10.00 -5.18 3.12
N MET A 73 11.14 -5.47 2.47
CA MET A 73 11.78 -6.78 2.52
C MET A 73 12.37 -7.12 3.90
N SER A 74 12.69 -6.13 4.74
CA SER A 74 13.24 -6.35 6.08
C SER A 74 12.23 -6.89 7.10
N GLY A 75 10.94 -7.02 6.74
CA GLY A 75 9.89 -7.57 7.60
C GLY A 75 9.44 -6.63 8.73
N LYS A 76 9.75 -5.34 8.62
CA LYS A 76 9.27 -4.30 9.54
C LYS A 76 7.82 -3.92 9.22
N TYR A 77 7.15 -3.30 10.18
CA TYR A 77 5.92 -2.54 9.92
C TYR A 77 6.17 -1.49 8.84
N VAL A 78 5.11 -1.11 8.13
CA VAL A 78 5.16 -0.05 7.14
C VAL A 78 4.31 1.12 7.62
N GLU A 79 4.90 2.31 7.60
CA GLU A 79 4.15 3.54 7.85
C GLU A 79 3.09 3.75 6.77
N MET A 80 1.86 4.01 7.20
CA MET A 80 0.75 4.40 6.32
C MET A 80 1.18 5.60 5.45
N PRO A 81 0.81 5.64 4.16
CA PRO A 81 0.82 6.88 3.42
C PRO A 81 -0.15 7.87 4.07
N GLU A 82 0.27 9.12 4.19
CA GLU A 82 -0.55 10.21 4.74
C GLU A 82 -1.18 10.97 3.58
N VAL A 83 -2.51 10.99 3.53
CA VAL A 83 -3.26 11.63 2.46
C VAL A 83 -4.23 12.66 3.02
N CYS A 84 -4.51 13.68 2.22
CA CYS A 84 -5.56 14.66 2.49
C CYS A 84 -6.26 15.06 1.19
N LEU A 85 -7.36 15.80 1.32
CA LEU A 85 -8.03 16.43 0.19
C LEU A 85 -7.72 17.93 0.13
N VAL A 86 -7.20 18.39 -1.00
CA VAL A 86 -6.97 19.81 -1.28
C VAL A 86 -7.72 20.15 -2.56
N ASP A 87 -8.65 21.10 -2.47
CA ASP A 87 -9.55 21.49 -3.58
C ASP A 87 -10.29 20.30 -4.22
N GLY A 88 -10.59 19.29 -3.41
CA GLY A 88 -11.25 18.06 -3.85
C GLY A 88 -10.32 17.02 -4.50
N PHE A 89 -9.03 17.30 -4.64
CA PHE A 89 -8.02 16.38 -5.15
C PHE A 89 -7.25 15.72 -4.03
N VAL A 90 -6.85 14.47 -4.21
CA VAL A 90 -5.97 13.80 -3.25
C VAL A 90 -4.55 14.34 -3.34
N ARG A 91 -3.94 14.57 -2.18
CA ARG A 91 -2.52 14.86 -2.04
C ARG A 91 -1.89 13.94 -1.02
N PHE A 92 -0.59 13.70 -1.20
CA PHE A 92 0.22 12.95 -0.25
C PHE A 92 1.08 13.92 0.55
N ASN A 93 0.87 13.95 1.86
CA ASN A 93 1.77 14.65 2.78
C ASN A 93 3.04 13.82 3.02
N ASN A 94 2.89 12.49 3.04
CA ASN A 94 3.97 11.54 3.23
C ASN A 94 3.66 10.20 2.53
N GLY A 95 4.70 9.41 2.26
CA GLY A 95 4.53 8.03 1.78
C GLY A 95 4.16 7.84 0.31
N ARG A 96 4.21 8.88 -0.53
CA ARG A 96 3.88 8.76 -1.98
C ARG A 96 4.76 7.75 -2.74
N HIS A 97 6.03 7.61 -2.37
CA HIS A 97 6.93 6.60 -2.93
C HIS A 97 6.55 5.18 -2.49
N ARG A 98 6.14 5.02 -1.23
CA ARG A 98 5.65 3.73 -0.69
C ARG A 98 4.40 3.29 -1.45
N PHE A 99 3.45 4.22 -1.62
CA PHE A 99 2.26 4.00 -2.42
C PHE A 99 2.58 3.60 -3.85
N ALA A 100 3.45 4.35 -4.55
CA ALA A 100 3.83 4.06 -5.92
C ALA A 100 4.45 2.66 -6.08
N TRP A 101 5.36 2.29 -5.16
CA TRP A 101 5.97 0.97 -5.17
C TRP A 101 4.93 -0.13 -4.96
N LEU A 102 4.06 0.00 -3.95
CA LEU A 102 3.03 -1.00 -3.67
C LEU A 102 2.05 -1.16 -4.84
N ARG A 103 1.64 -0.06 -5.46
CA ARG A 103 0.83 -0.05 -6.68
C ARG A 103 1.50 -0.87 -7.78
N ASP A 104 2.77 -0.60 -8.05
CA ASP A 104 3.53 -1.25 -9.12
C ASP A 104 3.72 -2.76 -8.85
N HIS A 105 3.69 -3.17 -7.58
CA HIS A 105 3.83 -4.56 -7.13
C HIS A 105 2.49 -5.24 -6.82
N GLY A 106 1.40 -4.74 -7.43
CA GLY A 106 0.12 -5.43 -7.46
C GLY A 106 -0.74 -5.27 -6.21
N MET A 107 -0.42 -4.33 -5.32
CA MET A 107 -1.28 -4.03 -4.17
C MET A 107 -2.64 -3.52 -4.64
N THR A 108 -3.72 -4.11 -4.15
CA THR A 108 -5.10 -3.71 -4.50
C THR A 108 -5.75 -2.85 -3.42
N ALA A 109 -5.34 -3.01 -2.16
CA ALA A 109 -5.87 -2.28 -1.02
C ALA A 109 -4.80 -1.97 0.04
N LEU A 110 -4.89 -0.79 0.66
CA LEU A 110 -4.01 -0.39 1.76
C LEU A 110 -4.66 0.56 2.74
N GLN A 111 -4.07 0.67 3.93
CA GLN A 111 -4.43 1.72 4.87
C GLN A 111 -3.66 3.00 4.57
N VAL A 112 -4.38 4.11 4.54
CA VAL A 112 -3.81 5.46 4.58
C VAL A 112 -4.19 6.14 5.89
N ALA A 113 -3.34 7.06 6.32
CA ALA A 113 -3.65 7.98 7.41
C ALA A 113 -4.24 9.27 6.81
N THR A 114 -5.30 9.80 7.42
CA THR A 114 -5.93 11.06 7.00
C THR A 114 -6.49 11.82 8.21
N GLN A 115 -6.60 13.13 8.09
CA GLN A 115 -7.21 13.97 9.13
C GLN A 115 -8.69 13.59 9.34
N PRO A 116 -9.24 13.74 10.56
CA PRO A 116 -10.62 13.39 10.87
C PRO A 116 -11.68 13.99 9.92
N ASP A 117 -11.48 15.25 9.51
CA ASP A 117 -12.41 15.98 8.65
C ASP A 117 -12.49 15.38 7.23
N ASP A 118 -11.43 14.72 6.77
CA ASP A 118 -11.34 14.12 5.43
C ASP A 118 -11.84 12.67 5.38
N VAL A 119 -12.00 11.99 6.53
CA VAL A 119 -12.28 10.55 6.60
C VAL A 119 -13.48 10.15 5.75
N ASN A 120 -14.61 10.85 5.87
CA ASN A 120 -15.83 10.50 5.14
C ASN A 120 -15.64 10.69 3.62
N SER A 121 -14.96 11.76 3.22
CA SER A 121 -14.69 12.07 1.82
C SER A 121 -13.72 11.06 1.20
N ILE A 122 -12.66 10.68 1.92
CA ILE A 122 -11.71 9.64 1.53
C ILE A 122 -12.40 8.28 1.41
N LYS A 123 -13.21 7.87 2.41
CA LYS A 123 -13.99 6.62 2.36
C LYS A 123 -14.95 6.60 1.17
N MET A 124 -15.67 7.69 0.94
CA MET A 124 -16.62 7.79 -0.16
C MET A 124 -15.93 7.70 -1.53
N LYS A 125 -14.81 8.39 -1.72
CA LYS A 125 -14.10 8.43 -3.01
C LYS A 125 -13.27 7.18 -3.27
N PHE A 126 -12.54 6.70 -2.27
CA PHE A 126 -11.47 5.73 -2.44
C PHE A 126 -11.66 4.45 -1.64
N GLY A 127 -12.67 4.37 -0.77
CA GLY A 127 -12.91 3.23 0.11
C GLY A 127 -13.02 1.90 -0.64
N THR A 128 -12.64 0.83 0.07
CA THR A 128 -12.73 -0.56 -0.37
C THR A 128 -13.28 -1.43 0.75
N GLN A 129 -13.83 -2.59 0.40
CA GLN A 129 -14.19 -3.66 1.35
C GLN A 129 -13.03 -4.66 1.53
N ASP A 130 -12.02 -4.61 0.67
CA ASP A 130 -10.84 -5.46 0.76
C ASP A 130 -9.89 -4.90 1.84
N GLU A 131 -10.08 -5.31 3.08
CA GLU A 131 -9.27 -4.86 4.22
C GLU A 131 -8.00 -5.70 4.41
N ILE A 132 -7.32 -5.99 3.30
CA ILE A 132 -6.07 -6.76 3.31
C ILE A 132 -5.03 -6.14 2.38
N SER A 133 -3.86 -5.85 2.92
CA SER A 133 -2.68 -5.48 2.15
C SER A 133 -1.79 -6.69 1.96
N ARG A 134 -1.74 -7.18 0.73
CA ARG A 134 -0.85 -8.26 0.32
C ARG A 134 -0.15 -7.89 -0.97
N TRP A 135 1.11 -8.26 -1.08
CA TRP A 135 1.89 -8.10 -2.31
C TRP A 135 2.64 -9.39 -2.62
N LEU A 136 2.94 -9.60 -3.90
CA LEU A 136 3.70 -10.75 -4.37
C LEU A 136 5.18 -10.50 -4.14
N LYS A 137 5.79 -11.27 -3.24
CA LYS A 137 7.24 -11.26 -3.09
C LYS A 137 7.87 -11.85 -4.35
N THR A 138 8.37 -10.97 -5.20
CA THR A 138 9.12 -11.28 -6.43
C THR A 138 10.62 -11.34 -6.18
#